data_AF-X0XKC4-F1
#
_entry.id   AF-X0XKC4-F1
#
_cell.length_a   1.000
_cell.length_b   1.000
_cell.length_c   1.000
_cell.angle_alpha   90.00
_cell.angle_beta   90.00
_cell.angle_gamma   90.00
#
_symmetry.space_group_name_H-M   'P 1'
#
loop_
_entity.id
_entity.type
_entity.pdbx_description
1 polymer ?
#
loop_
_entity_poly.entity_id
_entity_poly.type
_entity_poly.pdbx_seq_one_letter_code
_entity_poly.pdbx_strand_id
1 'polypeptide(L)'
;GPYIGVGLGVAAFSPVIMWNARLGWPSFAFQARHGLVTKGVEPGVLSILFNALKNEAELLGGQLGLVSPILFVLIAIAVLLALGEALAGRGDERRSVLAGVAITAYGVFALSALKQAVEANWPAPAYVAGVVVLATVSWTAVSRRWFRWGLGLGGLIIGVIMIQAIVPVLPIDPDDDPIGEAHGWNVVAAATDSVAAVLRAAGCPRVWVAGNRYQETSELAFYLAGQPDVFSLNLASRTKGEFRP
;
A
#
# COMPACT_ATOMS: atom_id res chain seq x y z
N GLY A 1 8.81 28.06 0.11
CA GLY A 1 9.26 27.88 -1.28
C GLY A 1 9.85 26.49 -1.47
N PRO A 2 10.08 26.02 -2.71
CA PRO A 2 10.53 24.66 -3.02
C PRO A 2 11.83 24.27 -2.29
N TYR A 3 12.78 25.20 -2.19
CA TYR A 3 14.05 24.98 -1.47
C TYR A 3 13.89 24.72 0.03
N ILE A 4 12.91 25.37 0.68
CA ILE A 4 12.58 25.09 2.08
C ILE A 4 12.02 23.68 2.21
N GLY A 5 11.17 23.25 1.28
CA GLY A 5 10.63 21.89 1.24
C GLY A 5 11.74 20.83 1.10
N VAL A 6 12.69 21.06 0.19
CA VAL A 6 13.88 20.20 0.04
C VAL A 6 14.70 20.18 1.34
N GLY A 7 14.95 21.34 1.95
CA GLY A 7 15.68 21.44 3.21
C GLY A 7 15.00 20.66 4.35
N LEU A 8 13.68 20.81 4.50
CA LEU A 8 12.91 20.06 5.49
C LEU A 8 12.89 18.56 5.20
N GLY A 9 12.78 18.16 3.93
CA GLY A 9 12.87 16.77 3.52
C GLY A 9 14.23 16.16 3.88
N VAL A 10 15.32 16.81 3.50
CA VAL A 10 16.68 16.35 3.85
C VAL A 10 16.86 16.27 5.37
N ALA A 11 16.38 17.27 6.12
CA ALA A 11 16.45 17.24 7.58
C ALA A 11 15.67 16.05 8.18
N ALA A 12 14.44 15.81 7.72
CA ALA A 12 13.60 14.70 8.17
C ALA A 12 14.20 13.32 7.83
N PHE A 13 14.81 13.18 6.65
CA PHE A 13 15.45 11.94 6.21
C PHE A 13 16.92 11.80 6.67
N SER A 14 17.50 12.85 7.26
CA SER A 14 18.91 12.85 7.67
C SER A 14 19.28 11.70 8.61
N PRO A 15 18.46 11.26 9.59
CA PRO A 15 18.85 10.14 10.45
C PRO A 15 19.01 8.83 9.67
N VAL A 16 18.10 8.58 8.71
CA VAL A 16 18.12 7.38 7.87
C VAL A 16 19.31 7.39 6.92
N ILE A 17 19.58 8.54 6.30
CA ILE A 17 20.71 8.72 5.38
C ILE A 17 22.03 8.54 6.13
N MET A 18 22.19 9.20 7.29
CA MET A 18 23.40 9.13 8.09
C MET A 18 23.67 7.73 8.62
N TRP A 19 22.64 7.03 9.12
CA TRP A 19 22.77 5.66 9.60
C TRP A 19 23.16 4.70 8.47
N ASN A 20 22.52 4.79 7.30
CA ASN A 20 22.86 3.96 6.14
C ASN A 20 24.26 4.24 5.62
N ALA A 21 24.66 5.52 5.51
CA ALA A 21 26.01 5.89 5.06
C ALA A 21 27.11 5.32 5.96
N ARG A 22 26.87 5.21 7.28
CA ARG A 22 27.82 4.64 8.25
C ARG A 22 27.91 3.11 8.18
N LEU A 23 26.86 2.43 7.70
CA LEU A 23 26.76 0.97 7.72
C LEU A 23 26.81 0.33 6.32
N GLY A 24 27.15 1.09 5.28
CA GLY A 24 27.26 0.57 3.90
C GLY A 24 25.92 0.38 3.19
N TRP A 25 24.93 1.23 3.47
CA TRP A 25 23.62 1.28 2.83
C TRP A 25 22.77 0.00 2.93
N PRO A 26 22.68 -0.68 4.10
CA PRO A 26 22.01 -1.97 4.20
C PRO A 26 20.52 -1.89 3.87
N SER A 27 19.82 -0.81 4.23
CA SER A 27 18.39 -0.65 3.92
C SER A 27 18.17 -0.54 2.41
N PHE A 28 18.98 0.26 1.71
CA PHE A 28 18.84 0.45 0.26
C PHE A 28 19.26 -0.81 -0.51
N ALA A 29 20.31 -1.50 -0.05
CA ALA A 29 20.72 -2.78 -0.62
C ALA A 29 19.62 -3.84 -0.48
N PHE A 30 18.95 -3.89 0.68
CA PHE A 30 17.81 -4.77 0.91
C PHE A 30 16.65 -4.44 -0.04
N GLN A 31 16.25 -3.16 -0.13
CA GLN A 31 15.14 -2.74 -1.00
C GLN A 31 15.44 -2.96 -2.48
N ALA A 32 16.67 -2.68 -2.93
CA ALA A 32 17.11 -2.94 -4.29
C ALA A 32 17.07 -4.45 -4.60
N ARG A 33 17.50 -5.31 -3.67
CA ARG A 33 17.43 -6.77 -3.86
C ARG A 33 15.99 -7.30 -3.80
N HIS A 34 15.12 -6.71 -2.99
CA HIS A 34 13.72 -7.14 -2.86
C HIS A 34 12.83 -6.64 -4.02
N GLY A 35 13.11 -5.48 -4.60
CA GLY A 35 12.31 -4.88 -5.67
C GLY A 35 12.87 -5.07 -7.09
N LEU A 36 14.15 -5.44 -7.26
CA LEU A 36 14.80 -5.51 -8.58
C LEU A 36 15.34 -6.88 -8.97
N VAL A 37 15.33 -7.88 -8.08
CA VAL A 37 15.85 -9.23 -8.37
C VAL A 37 14.70 -10.20 -8.58
N THR A 38 14.44 -10.54 -9.84
CA THR A 38 13.61 -11.69 -10.21
C THR A 38 14.37 -12.97 -9.85
N LYS A 39 13.92 -13.68 -8.80
CA LYS A 39 14.42 -15.03 -8.50
C LYS A 39 13.75 -16.03 -9.44
N GLY A 40 14.52 -16.60 -10.36
CA GLY A 40 14.24 -17.91 -10.97
C GLY A 40 13.88 -17.90 -12.46
N VAL A 41 14.59 -18.79 -13.17
CA VAL A 41 14.47 -19.24 -14.58
C VAL A 41 14.75 -18.14 -15.61
N GLU A 42 15.66 -18.38 -16.57
CA GLU A 42 15.85 -17.51 -17.74
C GLU A 42 14.56 -17.51 -18.58
N PRO A 43 13.71 -16.47 -18.49
CA PRO A 43 12.49 -16.42 -19.25
C PRO A 43 12.86 -15.92 -20.66
N GLY A 44 12.35 -16.56 -21.71
CA GLY A 44 12.47 -16.00 -23.05
C GLY A 44 11.92 -14.57 -23.10
N VAL A 45 12.41 -13.72 -24.02
CA VAL A 45 12.03 -12.30 -24.12
C VAL A 45 10.51 -12.09 -24.11
N LEU A 46 9.75 -13.01 -24.72
CA LEU A 46 8.28 -12.96 -24.74
C LEU A 46 7.65 -13.12 -23.35
N SER A 47 8.16 -13.99 -22.48
CA SER A 47 7.60 -14.17 -21.13
C SER A 47 7.97 -13.01 -20.20
N ILE A 48 9.13 -12.37 -20.40
CA ILE A 48 9.48 -11.12 -19.70
C ILE A 48 8.48 -10.02 -20.05
N LEU A 49 8.20 -9.82 -21.35
CA LEU A 49 7.26 -8.80 -21.81
C LEU A 49 5.83 -9.10 -21.34
N PHE A 50 5.40 -10.37 -21.38
CA PHE A 50 4.08 -10.77 -20.89
C PHE A 50 3.92 -10.54 -19.39
N ASN A 51 4.94 -10.89 -18.59
CA ASN A 51 4.93 -10.65 -17.14
C ASN A 51 4.93 -9.16 -16.81
N ALA A 52 5.72 -8.35 -17.52
CA ALA A 52 5.72 -6.90 -17.35
C ALA A 52 4.33 -6.30 -17.66
N LEU A 53 3.71 -6.70 -18.78
CA LEU A 53 2.37 -6.26 -19.15
C LEU A 53 1.31 -6.69 -18.13
N LYS A 54 1.41 -7.92 -17.63
CA LYS A 54 0.53 -8.43 -16.58
C LYS A 54 0.65 -7.58 -15.31
N ASN A 55 1.87 -7.33 -14.82
CA ASN A 55 2.10 -6.55 -13.62
C ASN A 55 1.63 -5.09 -13.78
N GLU A 56 1.81 -4.49 -14.95
CA GLU A 56 1.28 -3.16 -15.25
C GLU A 56 -0.25 -3.15 -15.28
N ALA A 57 -0.87 -4.18 -15.86
CA ALA A 57 -2.32 -4.32 -15.85
C ALA A 57 -2.87 -4.51 -14.43
N GLU A 58 -2.17 -5.27 -13.58
CA GLU A 58 -2.49 -5.41 -12.16
C GLU A 58 -2.34 -4.08 -11.42
N LEU A 59 -1.26 -3.32 -11.66
CA LEU A 59 -1.07 -1.99 -11.08
C LEU A 59 -2.22 -1.05 -11.48
N LEU A 60 -2.51 -0.95 -12.78
CA LEU A 60 -3.58 -0.10 -13.31
C LEU A 60 -4.95 -0.52 -12.80
N GLY A 61 -5.25 -1.82 -12.81
CA GLY A 61 -6.48 -2.36 -12.23
C GLY A 61 -6.63 -2.00 -10.75
N GLY A 62 -5.53 -2.13 -9.99
CA GLY A 62 -5.45 -1.72 -8.60
C GLY A 62 -5.70 -0.22 -8.40
N GLN A 63 -5.14 0.64 -9.24
CA GLN A 63 -5.38 2.09 -9.16
C GLN A 63 -6.83 2.46 -9.47
N LEU A 64 -7.42 1.83 -10.49
CA LEU A 64 -8.82 2.03 -10.87
C LEU A 64 -9.77 1.59 -9.75
N GLY A 65 -9.46 0.46 -9.10
CA GLY A 65 -10.21 -0.03 -7.94
C GLY A 65 -10.09 0.87 -6.71
N LEU A 66 -8.86 1.33 -6.40
CA LEU A 66 -8.57 2.07 -5.19
C LEU A 66 -9.03 3.54 -5.23
N VAL A 67 -8.82 4.23 -6.35
CA VAL A 67 -9.05 5.69 -6.46
C VAL A 67 -10.41 6.03 -7.05
N SER A 68 -11.11 5.06 -7.65
CA SER A 68 -12.21 5.21 -8.62
C SER A 68 -11.72 5.41 -10.05
N PRO A 69 -12.29 4.71 -11.05
CA PRO A 69 -11.89 4.83 -12.45
C PRO A 69 -11.97 6.26 -12.98
N ILE A 70 -13.01 7.00 -12.60
CA ILE A 70 -13.24 8.36 -13.08
C ILE A 70 -12.21 9.32 -12.48
N LEU A 71 -12.02 9.27 -11.15
CA LEU A 71 -11.08 10.16 -10.47
C LEU A 71 -9.64 9.87 -10.88
N PHE A 72 -9.26 8.61 -11.04
CA PHE A 72 -7.94 8.22 -11.55
C PHE A 72 -7.64 8.86 -12.90
N VAL A 73 -8.56 8.74 -13.86
CA VAL A 73 -8.39 9.35 -15.20
C VAL A 73 -8.34 10.87 -15.12
N LEU A 74 -9.20 11.50 -14.33
CA LEU A 74 -9.19 12.96 -14.19
C LEU A 74 -7.90 13.47 -13.54
N ILE A 75 -7.34 12.75 -12.55
CA ILE A 75 -6.05 13.10 -11.92
C ILE A 75 -4.93 12.96 -12.95
N ALA A 76 -4.90 11.87 -13.72
CA ALA A 76 -3.91 11.68 -14.77
C ALA A 76 -3.95 12.80 -15.80
N ILE A 77 -5.14 13.16 -16.30
CA ILE A 77 -5.32 14.29 -17.23
C ILE A 77 -4.81 15.60 -16.60
N ALA A 78 -5.20 15.89 -15.36
CA ALA A 78 -4.81 17.14 -14.69
C ALA A 78 -3.29 17.26 -14.52
N VAL A 79 -2.62 16.17 -14.15
CA VAL A 79 -1.17 16.08 -14.00
C VAL A 79 -0.47 16.23 -15.36
N LEU A 80 -0.92 15.53 -16.39
CA LEU A 80 -0.32 15.60 -17.73
C LEU A 80 -0.49 16.99 -18.36
N LEU A 81 -1.64 17.64 -18.17
CA LEU A 81 -1.87 19.02 -18.61
C LEU A 81 -0.94 19.99 -17.88
N ALA A 82 -0.82 19.87 -16.56
CA ALA A 82 0.08 20.71 -15.76
C ALA A 82 1.55 20.56 -16.18
N LEU A 83 1.99 19.34 -16.49
CA LEU A 83 3.33 19.07 -17.01
C LEU A 83 3.52 19.64 -18.41
N GLY A 84 2.54 19.48 -19.31
CA GLY A 84 2.60 20.05 -20.66
C GLY A 84 2.67 21.58 -20.66
N GLU A 85 1.91 22.23 -19.78
CA GLU A 85 1.99 23.68 -19.55
C GLU A 85 3.37 24.09 -19.01
N ALA A 86 3.91 23.35 -18.05
CA ALA A 86 5.24 23.59 -17.49
C ALA A 86 6.35 23.49 -18.56
N LEU A 87 6.33 22.42 -19.34
CA LEU A 87 7.29 22.18 -20.44
C LEU A 87 7.19 23.22 -21.54
N ALA A 88 6.00 23.79 -21.76
CA ALA A 88 5.80 24.89 -22.69
C ALA A 88 6.15 26.28 -22.12
N GLY A 89 6.66 26.37 -20.88
CA GLY A 89 6.99 27.62 -20.21
C GLY A 89 5.78 28.49 -19.84
N ARG A 90 4.58 27.89 -19.75
CA ARG A 90 3.30 28.57 -19.51
C ARG A 90 2.60 28.12 -18.23
N GLY A 91 3.20 27.23 -17.46
CA GLY A 91 2.62 26.65 -16.25
C GLY A 91 2.85 27.52 -15.01
N ASP A 92 1.88 27.50 -14.09
CA ASP A 92 2.08 28.00 -12.73
C ASP A 92 3.12 27.14 -12.00
N GLU A 93 4.15 27.77 -11.43
CA GLU A 93 5.28 27.07 -10.80
C GLU A 93 4.85 26.07 -9.72
N ARG A 94 3.85 26.42 -8.91
CA ARG A 94 3.39 25.56 -7.81
C ARG A 94 2.68 24.34 -8.37
N ARG A 95 1.81 24.55 -9.36
CA ARG A 95 1.10 23.48 -10.07
C ARG A 95 2.08 22.54 -10.78
N SER A 96 3.12 23.08 -11.42
CA SER A 96 4.17 22.31 -12.09
C SER A 96 4.99 21.46 -11.12
N VAL A 97 5.38 22.02 -9.96
CA VAL A 97 6.09 21.25 -8.92
C VAL A 97 5.23 20.11 -8.39
N LEU A 98 3.95 20.35 -8.10
CA LEU A 98 3.04 19.30 -7.61
C LEU A 98 2.82 18.21 -8.67
N ALA A 99 2.67 18.58 -9.94
CA ALA A 99 2.56 17.62 -11.02
C ALA A 99 3.84 16.79 -11.19
N GLY A 100 5.01 17.42 -11.04
CA GLY A 100 6.31 16.76 -10.97
C GLY A 100 6.41 15.75 -9.84
N VAL A 101 6.00 16.12 -8.62
CA VAL A 101 5.97 15.21 -7.47
C VAL A 101 5.05 14.02 -7.74
N ALA A 102 3.84 14.27 -8.26
CA ALA A 102 2.87 13.21 -8.56
C ALA A 102 3.42 12.22 -9.60
N ILE A 103 3.95 12.71 -10.73
CA ILE A 103 4.45 11.85 -11.79
C ILE A 103 5.75 11.12 -11.39
N THR A 104 6.62 11.74 -10.62
CA THR A 104 7.84 11.09 -10.12
C THR A 104 7.48 10.00 -9.12
N ALA A 105 6.60 10.28 -8.14
CA ALA A 105 6.18 9.29 -7.16
C ALA A 105 5.48 8.08 -7.84
N TYR A 106 4.54 8.35 -8.75
CA TYR A 106 3.84 7.28 -9.49
C TYR A 106 4.80 6.52 -10.42
N GLY A 107 5.66 7.25 -11.14
CA GLY A 107 6.58 6.71 -12.13
C GLY A 107 7.58 5.73 -11.54
N VAL A 108 8.04 5.92 -10.29
CA VAL A 108 8.89 4.94 -9.60
C VAL A 108 8.20 3.59 -9.47
N PHE A 109 6.91 3.59 -9.10
CA PHE A 109 6.15 2.35 -8.94
C PHE A 109 5.73 1.73 -10.26
N ALA A 110 5.39 2.54 -11.27
CA ALA A 110 5.17 2.04 -12.63
C ALA A 110 6.44 1.36 -13.17
N LEU A 111 7.61 2.02 -13.08
CA LEU A 111 8.87 1.40 -13.49
C LEU A 111 9.23 0.15 -12.68
N SER A 112 8.81 0.07 -11.42
CA SER A 112 8.96 -1.13 -10.59
C SER A 112 8.03 -2.26 -11.02
N ALA A 113 6.81 -1.94 -11.47
CA ALA A 113 5.81 -2.92 -11.94
C ALA A 113 6.30 -3.71 -13.15
N LEU A 114 7.09 -3.08 -14.04
CA LEU A 114 7.77 -3.75 -15.15
C LEU A 114 8.63 -4.96 -14.72
N LYS A 115 9.11 -4.98 -13.47
CA LYS A 115 9.97 -6.04 -12.93
C LYS A 115 9.23 -7.01 -12.03
N GLN A 116 8.32 -6.50 -11.20
CA GLN A 116 7.60 -7.29 -10.22
C GLN A 116 6.25 -6.65 -9.92
N ALA A 117 5.23 -7.46 -9.64
CA ALA A 117 3.94 -6.98 -9.17
C ALA A 117 4.10 -6.00 -7.98
N VAL A 118 3.46 -4.85 -8.10
CA VAL A 118 3.45 -3.77 -7.10
C VAL A 118 2.07 -3.73 -6.47
N GLU A 119 2.01 -3.65 -5.14
CA GLU A 119 0.72 -3.56 -4.43
C GLU A 119 -0.02 -2.29 -4.82
N ALA A 120 -1.34 -2.39 -4.96
CA ALA A 120 -2.19 -1.30 -5.44
C ALA A 120 -2.11 -0.02 -4.59
N ASN A 121 -1.78 -0.14 -3.31
CA ASN A 121 -1.66 0.98 -2.39
C ASN A 121 -0.29 1.68 -2.43
N TRP A 122 0.74 1.10 -3.05
CA TRP A 122 2.09 1.69 -3.05
C TRP A 122 2.15 3.06 -3.74
N PRO A 123 1.46 3.31 -4.87
CA PRO A 123 1.43 4.63 -5.49
C PRO A 123 0.62 5.68 -4.73
N ALA A 124 0.01 5.36 -3.58
CA ALA A 124 -0.84 6.28 -2.82
C ALA A 124 -0.24 7.68 -2.59
N PRO A 125 1.05 7.84 -2.27
CA PRO A 125 1.66 9.16 -2.09
C PRO A 125 1.58 10.07 -3.33
N ALA A 126 1.54 9.49 -4.54
CA ALA A 126 1.41 10.27 -5.78
C ALA A 126 0.07 11.03 -5.85
N TYR A 127 -1.00 10.45 -5.30
CA TYR A 127 -2.32 11.06 -5.32
C TYR A 127 -2.44 12.26 -4.38
N VAL A 128 -1.61 12.37 -3.35
CA VAL A 128 -1.61 13.56 -2.47
C VAL A 128 -1.35 14.82 -3.30
N ALA A 129 -0.31 14.81 -4.14
CA ALA A 129 -0.04 15.91 -5.04
C ALA A 129 -1.03 15.95 -6.23
N GLY A 130 -1.37 14.78 -6.79
CA GLY A 130 -2.27 14.68 -7.94
C GLY A 130 -3.68 15.25 -7.70
N VAL A 131 -4.27 15.03 -6.52
CA VAL A 131 -5.58 15.56 -6.14
C VAL A 131 -5.54 17.08 -5.97
N VAL A 132 -4.43 17.63 -5.44
CA VAL A 132 -4.26 19.09 -5.38
C VAL A 132 -4.18 19.67 -6.78
N VAL A 133 -3.42 19.06 -7.70
CA VAL A 133 -3.37 19.49 -9.10
C VAL A 133 -4.75 19.43 -9.74
N LEU A 134 -5.49 18.34 -9.54
CA LEU A 134 -6.87 18.16 -10.01
C LEU A 134 -7.78 19.31 -9.56
N ALA A 135 -7.67 19.72 -8.29
CA ALA A 135 -8.48 20.79 -7.71
C ALA A 135 -8.21 22.18 -8.33
N THR A 136 -7.04 22.39 -8.94
CA THR A 136 -6.68 23.65 -9.61
C THR A 136 -7.20 23.77 -11.04
N VAL A 137 -7.72 22.68 -11.63
CA VAL A 137 -8.14 22.68 -13.03
C VAL A 137 -9.44 23.47 -13.22
N SER A 138 -9.43 24.39 -14.18
CA SER A 138 -10.61 25.11 -14.65
C SER A 138 -11.49 24.21 -15.52
N TRP A 139 -12.41 23.48 -14.90
CA TRP A 139 -13.28 22.54 -15.60
C TRP A 139 -14.37 23.22 -16.45
N THR A 140 -14.46 22.83 -17.72
CA THR A 140 -15.63 23.05 -18.59
C THR A 140 -16.90 22.43 -17.99
N ALA A 141 -18.08 22.79 -18.49
CA ALA A 141 -19.35 22.24 -18.01
C ALA A 141 -19.40 20.69 -18.10
N VAL A 142 -18.90 20.12 -19.19
CA VAL A 142 -18.84 18.66 -19.41
C VAL A 142 -17.88 17.99 -18.41
N SER A 143 -16.69 18.56 -18.20
CA SER A 143 -15.71 17.98 -17.29
C SER A 143 -16.10 18.14 -15.81
N ARG A 144 -16.83 19.20 -15.46
CA ARG A 144 -17.43 19.36 -14.12
C ARG A 144 -18.48 18.27 -13.83
N ARG A 145 -19.25 17.84 -14.84
CA ARG A 145 -20.16 16.70 -14.70
C ARG A 145 -19.38 15.42 -14.38
N TRP A 146 -18.32 15.12 -15.13
CA TRP A 146 -17.47 13.95 -14.87
C TRP A 146 -16.81 14.00 -13.49
N PHE A 147 -16.32 15.17 -13.07
CA PHE A 147 -15.77 15.34 -11.72
C PHE A 147 -16.81 15.02 -10.63
N ARG A 148 -18.05 15.50 -10.77
CA ARG A 148 -19.15 15.18 -9.84
C ARG A 148 -19.50 13.68 -9.84
N TRP A 149 -19.53 13.04 -11.01
CA TRP A 149 -19.71 11.59 -11.11
C TRP A 149 -18.56 10.83 -10.47
N GLY A 150 -17.32 11.30 -10.63
CA GLY A 150 -16.15 10.71 -9.99
C GLY A 150 -16.21 10.82 -8.48
N LEU A 151 -16.58 11.97 -7.92
CA LEU A 151 -16.81 12.13 -6.49
C LEU A 151 -17.94 11.22 -5.99
N GLY A 152 -19.05 11.15 -6.73
CA GLY A 152 -20.18 10.27 -6.37
C GLY A 152 -19.81 8.79 -6.39
N LEU A 153 -19.12 8.34 -7.44
CA LEU A 153 -18.66 6.96 -7.58
C LEU A 153 -17.59 6.61 -6.53
N GLY A 154 -16.61 7.49 -6.29
CA GLY A 154 -15.59 7.29 -5.26
C GLY A 154 -16.22 7.24 -3.87
N GLY A 155 -17.15 8.15 -3.56
CA GLY A 155 -17.91 8.12 -2.31
C GLY A 155 -18.75 6.85 -2.16
N LEU A 156 -19.37 6.36 -3.24
CA LEU A 156 -20.12 5.10 -3.24
C LEU A 156 -19.20 3.91 -2.96
N ILE A 157 -18.06 3.80 -3.64
CA ILE A 157 -17.09 2.71 -3.45
C ILE A 157 -16.58 2.70 -2.00
N ILE A 158 -16.15 3.85 -1.48
CA ILE A 158 -15.70 3.98 -0.08
C ILE A 158 -16.85 3.61 0.87
N GLY A 159 -18.07 4.06 0.59
CA GLY A 159 -19.25 3.73 1.39
C GLY A 159 -19.50 2.22 1.44
N VAL A 160 -19.44 1.53 0.29
CA VAL A 160 -19.59 0.07 0.20
C VAL A 160 -18.48 -0.64 0.98
N ILE A 161 -17.23 -0.22 0.83
CA ILE A 161 -16.09 -0.80 1.57
C ILE A 161 -16.27 -0.62 3.08
N MET A 162 -16.64 0.58 3.53
CA MET A 162 -16.86 0.87 4.94
C MET A 162 -18.06 0.12 5.50
N ILE A 163 -19.13 -0.04 4.73
CA ILE A 163 -20.28 -0.87 5.12
C ILE A 163 -19.83 -2.33 5.25
N GLN A 164 -19.15 -2.89 4.24
CA GLN A 164 -18.62 -4.26 4.27
C GLN A 164 -17.68 -4.48 5.47
N ALA A 165 -16.91 -3.46 5.84
CA ALA A 165 -16.00 -3.48 7.00
C ALA A 165 -16.67 -3.44 8.37
N ILE A 166 -17.93 -3.02 8.46
CA ILE A 166 -18.69 -3.00 9.71
C ILE A 166 -19.68 -4.17 9.74
N VAL A 167 -20.30 -4.44 8.61
CA VAL A 167 -21.28 -5.50 8.41
C VAL A 167 -20.91 -6.19 7.09
N PRO A 168 -20.46 -7.46 7.10
CA PRO A 168 -20.12 -8.18 5.87
C PRO A 168 -21.40 -8.54 5.09
N VAL A 169 -21.96 -7.54 4.40
CA VAL A 169 -23.23 -7.64 3.65
C VAL A 169 -23.04 -8.38 2.32
N LEU A 170 -21.86 -8.23 1.70
CA LEU A 170 -21.53 -8.89 0.45
C LEU A 170 -21.07 -10.33 0.72
N PRO A 171 -21.60 -11.33 -0.02
CA PRO A 171 -21.22 -12.73 0.13
C PRO A 171 -19.88 -12.99 -0.59
N ILE A 172 -18.81 -12.43 -0.05
CA ILE A 172 -17.44 -12.67 -0.51
C ILE A 172 -16.90 -13.86 0.27
N ASP A 173 -16.19 -14.76 -0.40
CA ASP A 173 -15.48 -15.83 0.28
C ASP A 173 -14.49 -15.22 1.29
N PRO A 174 -14.48 -15.64 2.57
CA PRO A 174 -13.55 -15.11 3.56
C PRO A 174 -12.07 -15.19 3.15
N ASP A 175 -11.69 -16.18 2.33
CA ASP A 175 -10.31 -16.30 1.83
C ASP A 175 -9.98 -15.23 0.77
N ASP A 176 -11.00 -14.67 0.10
CA ASP A 176 -10.89 -13.64 -0.93
C ASP A 176 -11.31 -12.25 -0.41
N ASP A 177 -11.78 -12.12 0.83
CA ASP A 177 -12.18 -10.85 1.45
C ASP A 177 -11.06 -10.29 2.35
N PRO A 178 -10.29 -9.27 1.91
CA PRO A 178 -9.26 -8.64 2.75
C PRO A 178 -9.82 -8.03 4.03
N ILE A 179 -11.12 -7.70 4.05
CA ILE A 179 -11.81 -7.16 5.23
C ILE A 179 -12.12 -8.28 6.24
N GLY A 180 -12.22 -9.53 5.78
CA GLY A 180 -12.41 -10.69 6.64
C GLY A 180 -11.30 -10.81 7.69
N GLU A 181 -10.06 -10.46 7.34
CA GLU A 181 -8.92 -10.46 8.28
C GLU A 181 -9.09 -9.49 9.46
N ALA A 182 -10.00 -8.53 9.40
CA ALA A 182 -10.28 -7.58 10.49
C ALA A 182 -11.37 -8.08 11.47
N HIS A 183 -11.99 -9.23 11.21
CA HIS A 183 -13.16 -9.72 11.95
C HIS A 183 -12.88 -10.99 12.77
N GLY A 184 -13.72 -11.25 13.78
CA GLY A 184 -13.75 -12.53 14.50
C GLY A 184 -12.64 -12.74 15.53
N TRP A 185 -11.70 -11.81 15.69
CA TRP A 185 -10.59 -11.94 16.65
C TRP A 185 -11.02 -12.07 18.11
N ASN A 186 -12.16 -11.46 18.48
CA ASN A 186 -12.78 -11.67 19.79
C ASN A 186 -13.19 -13.14 20.03
N VAL A 187 -13.67 -13.83 19.00
CA VAL A 187 -14.05 -15.25 19.08
C VAL A 187 -12.80 -16.13 19.20
N VAL A 188 -11.77 -15.84 18.39
CA VAL A 188 -10.50 -16.56 18.42
C VAL A 188 -9.80 -16.37 19.78
N ALA A 189 -9.79 -15.14 20.31
CA ALA A 189 -9.25 -14.83 21.62
C ALA A 189 -10.03 -15.55 22.74
N ALA A 190 -11.36 -15.51 22.72
CA ALA A 190 -12.19 -16.20 23.71
C ALA A 190 -11.95 -17.73 23.72
N ALA A 191 -11.83 -18.33 22.54
CA ALA A 191 -11.49 -19.75 22.41
C ALA A 191 -10.09 -20.04 22.96
N THR A 192 -9.12 -19.17 22.66
CA THR A 192 -7.74 -19.29 23.15
C THR A 192 -7.66 -19.15 24.68
N ASP A 193 -8.37 -18.18 25.26
CA ASP A 193 -8.46 -17.99 26.71
C ASP A 193 -9.12 -19.18 27.41
N SER A 194 -10.14 -19.76 26.78
CA SER A 194 -10.82 -20.96 27.28
C SER A 194 -9.86 -22.16 27.35
N VAL A 195 -9.07 -22.38 26.30
CA VAL A 195 -8.04 -23.43 26.28
C VAL A 195 -6.94 -23.15 27.30
N ALA A 196 -6.49 -21.90 27.41
CA ALA A 196 -5.49 -21.51 28.41
C ALA A 196 -5.99 -21.74 29.85
N ALA A 197 -7.27 -21.48 30.13
CA ALA A 197 -7.86 -21.76 31.43
C ALA A 197 -7.90 -23.26 31.75
N VAL A 198 -8.26 -24.11 30.77
CA VAL A 198 -8.23 -25.58 30.91
C VAL A 198 -6.83 -26.09 31.23
N LEU A 199 -5.81 -25.60 30.51
CA LEU A 199 -4.42 -26.00 30.75
C LEU A 199 -3.93 -25.57 32.14
N ARG A 200 -4.30 -24.36 32.59
CA ARG A 200 -3.98 -23.90 33.96
C ARG A 200 -4.65 -24.78 35.01
N ALA A 201 -5.91 -25.14 34.82
CA ALA A 201 -6.63 -26.04 35.71
C ALA A 201 -6.04 -27.46 35.73
N ALA A 202 -5.46 -27.92 34.63
CA ALA A 202 -4.74 -29.19 34.53
C ALA A 202 -3.34 -29.16 35.18
N GLY A 203 -2.94 -28.06 35.83
CA GLY A 203 -1.67 -27.94 36.54
C GLY A 203 -0.53 -27.37 35.68
N CYS A 204 -0.81 -26.72 34.55
CA CYS A 204 0.19 -25.95 33.80
C CYS A 204 0.23 -24.50 34.33
N PRO A 205 1.18 -24.14 35.22
CA PRO A 205 1.19 -22.82 35.86
C PRO A 205 1.45 -21.67 34.87
N ARG A 206 2.06 -21.97 33.72
CA ARG A 206 2.36 -21.00 32.67
C ARG A 206 1.93 -21.55 31.32
N VAL A 207 1.07 -20.81 30.64
CA VAL A 207 0.59 -21.12 29.29
C VAL A 207 1.08 -20.00 28.39
N TRP A 208 1.78 -20.38 27.32
CA TRP A 208 2.26 -19.46 26.31
C TRP A 208 1.35 -19.55 25.09
N VAL A 209 1.01 -18.40 24.53
CA VAL A 209 0.22 -18.31 23.30
C VAL A 209 1.15 -17.91 22.17
N ALA A 210 0.97 -18.53 21.01
CA ALA A 210 1.79 -18.23 19.85
C ALA A 210 0.94 -18.30 18.57
N GLY A 211 1.13 -17.29 17.70
CA GLY A 211 0.58 -17.25 16.35
C GLY A 211 1.68 -17.56 15.33
N ASN A 212 1.29 -17.88 14.10
CA ASN A 212 2.28 -18.17 13.07
C ASN A 212 2.77 -16.88 12.40
N ARG A 213 1.86 -15.94 12.13
CA ARG A 213 2.17 -14.64 11.52
C ARG A 213 2.19 -13.51 12.54
N TYR A 214 2.91 -12.44 12.22
CA TYR A 214 2.95 -11.22 13.05
C TYR A 214 1.54 -10.63 13.27
N GLN A 215 0.70 -10.64 12.23
CA GLN A 215 -0.67 -10.13 12.30
C GLN A 215 -1.53 -10.92 13.29
N GLU A 216 -1.58 -12.26 13.15
CA GLU A 216 -2.28 -13.16 14.08
C GLU A 216 -1.81 -12.96 15.53
N THR A 217 -0.50 -12.83 15.72
CA THR A 217 0.12 -12.63 17.03
C THR A 217 -0.31 -11.31 17.65
N SER A 218 -0.34 -10.24 16.85
CA SER A 218 -0.71 -8.89 17.31
C SER A 218 -2.19 -8.80 17.66
N GLU A 219 -3.06 -9.40 16.85
CA GLU A 219 -4.50 -9.44 17.10
C GLU A 219 -4.82 -10.28 18.35
N LEU A 220 -4.21 -11.45 18.50
CA LEU A 220 -4.33 -12.25 19.72
C LEU A 220 -3.85 -11.47 20.95
N ALA A 221 -2.69 -10.82 20.89
CA ALA A 221 -2.17 -10.03 22.00
C ALA A 221 -3.12 -8.88 22.40
N PHE A 222 -3.80 -8.28 21.42
CA PHE A 222 -4.76 -7.21 21.66
C PHE A 222 -6.06 -7.70 22.30
N TYR A 223 -6.63 -8.80 21.80
CA TYR A 223 -7.96 -9.30 22.21
C TYR A 223 -7.95 -10.26 23.41
N LEU A 224 -6.83 -10.92 23.73
CA LEU A 224 -6.73 -11.83 24.86
C LEU A 224 -6.87 -11.12 26.21
N ALA A 225 -7.48 -11.81 27.18
CA ALA A 225 -7.61 -11.30 28.53
C ALA A 225 -6.22 -11.03 29.17
N GLY A 226 -6.02 -9.79 29.62
CA GLY A 226 -4.77 -9.37 30.26
C GLY A 226 -3.62 -9.07 29.30
N GLN A 227 -3.88 -9.05 27.99
CA GLN A 227 -2.92 -8.66 26.93
C GLN A 227 -1.51 -9.27 27.13
N PRO A 228 -1.41 -10.61 27.19
CA PRO A 228 -0.15 -11.28 27.43
C PRO A 228 0.80 -11.16 26.24
N ASP A 229 2.07 -11.47 26.46
CA ASP A 229 3.02 -11.68 25.38
C ASP A 229 2.58 -12.88 24.53
N VAL A 230 2.35 -12.64 23.24
CA VAL A 230 2.07 -13.67 22.24
C VAL A 230 3.28 -13.77 21.31
N PHE A 231 3.74 -14.99 21.03
CA PHE A 231 4.92 -15.20 20.18
C PHE A 231 4.53 -15.38 18.71
N SER A 232 5.27 -14.72 17.83
CA SER A 232 5.18 -14.96 16.39
C SER A 232 6.21 -16.02 16.00
N LEU A 233 5.74 -17.24 15.73
CA LEU A 233 6.63 -18.38 15.45
C LEU A 233 7.26 -18.32 14.06
N ASN A 234 6.60 -17.65 13.11
CA ASN A 234 7.03 -17.55 11.72
C ASN A 234 7.39 -18.90 11.07
N LEU A 235 6.70 -19.98 11.49
CA LEU A 235 6.94 -21.35 11.02
C LEU A 235 6.27 -21.53 9.66
N ALA A 236 7.09 -21.70 8.62
CA ALA A 236 6.63 -21.83 7.23
C ALA A 236 5.79 -20.64 6.69
N SER A 237 5.60 -19.55 7.46
CA SER A 237 5.01 -18.32 6.97
C SER A 237 6.04 -17.54 6.15
N ARG A 238 6.01 -17.74 4.83
CA ARG A 238 6.84 -17.09 3.80
C ARG A 238 8.36 -17.26 3.99
N THR A 239 8.93 -18.12 3.16
CA THR A 239 10.25 -17.99 2.52
C THR A 239 10.33 -16.74 1.63
N LYS A 240 10.06 -15.54 2.17
CA LYS A 240 10.42 -14.25 1.54
C LYS A 240 11.50 -13.60 2.40
N GLY A 241 12.70 -14.14 2.29
CA GLY A 241 13.90 -13.65 2.98
C GLY A 241 14.47 -14.68 3.94
N GLU A 242 15.22 -15.65 3.40
CA GLU A 242 16.22 -16.34 4.23
C GLU A 242 17.22 -15.28 4.73
N PHE A 243 17.01 -14.80 5.96
CA PHE A 243 18.13 -14.41 6.82
C PHE A 243 18.59 -15.70 7.49
N ARG A 244 19.58 -16.35 6.89
CA ARG A 244 20.44 -17.25 7.65
C ARG A 244 21.48 -16.37 8.35
N PRO A 245 21.74 -16.57 9.66
CA PRO A 245 22.86 -15.92 10.34
C PRO A 245 24.20 -16.30 9.69
#